data_AF-A0A9P1IBG8-F1
#
_entry.id   AF-A0A9P1IBG8-F1
#
_cell.length_a   1.000
_cell.length_b   1.000
_cell.length_c   1.000
_cell.angle_alpha   90.00
_cell.angle_beta   90.00
_cell.angle_gamma   90.00
#
_symmetry.space_group_name_H-M   'P 1'
#
loop_
_entity.id
_entity.type
_entity.pdbx_description
1 polymer ?
#
loop_
_entity_poly.entity_id
_entity_poly.type
_entity_poly.pdbx_seq_one_letter_code
_entity_poly.pdbx_strand_id
1 'polypeptide(L)'
;MEENKKGKNWEQNEVTLAKEVSVEVIPSIINLTIEEFYELAGKYKDAFTAYKVKYFEDRSRFQEFTSNLIAIANNLHTCIESTEKYMQQIRLSMEGEQNSIGIASGTGARRVTQQQIIENMDQLNTRWNNAVTIAVNYLREEVMTDIQPHLSELFSRKWLVGSAALETICMTISDYHHDHKHLRPVTRCALLMDLQFRIVSEYLKAIEQRRLTFASYDERSSAGKRMKNDVGRMENMLAEFSNNPDMEGQLTSLSSIVSCAGDVISLKDKSLLSLEATSFARKFPNCPSELLAAILATRDDVGRNEAKQLADEVLQHVQFHPKDPIFDQLFGLRQQESSEWGLPNFGMTNVFSNFMKKE
;
A
#
# COMPACT_ATOMS: atom_id res chain seq x y z
N MET A 1 15.79 35.79 14.37
CA MET A 1 14.36 35.74 13.95
C MET A 1 14.17 36.29 12.53
N GLU A 2 15.11 36.09 11.60
CA GLU A 2 15.10 36.89 10.35
C GLU A 2 15.39 36.11 9.06
N GLU A 3 15.43 34.77 9.11
CA GLU A 3 15.69 33.96 7.90
C GLU A 3 14.46 33.24 7.33
N ASN A 4 13.32 33.25 8.03
CA ASN A 4 12.15 32.45 7.63
C ASN A 4 11.13 33.17 6.72
N LYS A 5 11.49 34.32 6.14
CA LYS A 5 10.61 35.11 5.26
C LYS A 5 11.01 35.12 3.78
N LYS A 6 12.17 34.57 3.40
CA LYS A 6 12.63 34.58 2.00
C LYS A 6 12.07 33.44 1.15
N GLY A 7 11.65 32.33 1.75
CA GLY A 7 11.16 31.16 1.02
C GLY A 7 9.72 31.24 0.48
N LYS A 8 8.91 32.18 0.98
CA LYS A 8 7.48 32.34 0.63
C LYS A 8 7.20 33.43 -0.41
N ASN A 9 8.21 34.17 -0.85
CA ASN A 9 8.01 35.41 -1.61
C ASN A 9 8.18 35.24 -3.13
N TRP A 10 8.73 34.13 -3.63
CA TRP A 10 8.98 33.98 -5.07
C TRP A 10 7.69 33.61 -5.83
N GLU A 11 6.85 32.71 -5.29
CA GLU A 11 5.53 32.38 -5.86
C GLU A 11 4.63 33.61 -5.92
N GLN A 12 4.63 34.41 -4.84
CA GLN A 12 3.89 35.65 -4.78
C GLN A 12 4.47 36.67 -5.78
N ASN A 13 5.79 36.79 -5.90
CA ASN A 13 6.43 37.78 -6.76
C ASN A 13 6.27 37.48 -8.26
N GLU A 14 6.34 36.23 -8.72
CA GLU A 14 6.12 35.92 -10.14
C GLU A 14 4.66 36.10 -10.56
N VAL A 15 3.72 35.69 -9.71
CA VAL A 15 2.28 35.93 -9.94
C VAL A 15 1.94 37.43 -9.85
N THR A 16 2.65 38.20 -9.02
CA THR A 16 2.45 39.66 -8.92
C THR A 16 3.08 40.40 -10.08
N LEU A 17 4.24 39.95 -10.60
CA LEU A 17 4.84 40.50 -11.81
C LEU A 17 3.99 40.19 -13.05
N ALA A 18 3.37 39.01 -13.10
CA ALA A 18 2.40 38.65 -14.14
C ALA A 18 1.12 39.50 -14.12
N LYS A 19 0.79 40.16 -13.01
CA LYS A 19 -0.31 41.14 -12.92
C LYS A 19 0.04 42.52 -13.48
N GLU A 20 1.33 42.87 -13.57
CA GLU A 20 1.79 44.11 -14.22
C GLU A 20 1.88 43.98 -15.75
N VAL A 21 1.90 42.73 -16.25
CA VAL A 21 1.78 42.38 -17.67
C VAL A 21 0.31 42.08 -17.98
N SER A 22 -0.19 42.49 -19.15
CA SER A 22 -1.60 42.37 -19.57
C SER A 22 -2.29 41.10 -19.02
N VAL A 23 -3.47 41.26 -18.40
CA VAL A 23 -4.31 40.19 -17.82
C VAL A 23 -4.53 39.00 -18.77
N GLU A 24 -4.46 39.27 -20.08
CA GLU A 24 -4.57 38.26 -21.15
C GLU A 24 -3.40 37.26 -21.22
N VAL A 25 -2.25 37.58 -20.61
CA VAL A 25 -1.01 36.77 -20.67
C VAL A 25 -0.94 35.78 -19.50
N ILE A 26 -1.63 36.07 -18.39
CA ILE A 26 -1.62 35.26 -17.16
C ILE A 26 -1.94 33.77 -17.43
N PRO A 27 -3.02 33.41 -18.15
CA PRO A 27 -3.34 32.00 -18.43
C PRO A 27 -2.23 31.27 -19.20
N SER A 28 -1.53 31.99 -20.08
CA SER A 28 -0.43 31.43 -20.89
C SER A 28 0.80 31.19 -20.03
N ILE A 29 1.13 32.12 -19.11
CA ILE A 29 2.24 31.94 -18.16
C ILE A 29 1.97 30.73 -17.26
N ILE A 30 0.76 30.65 -16.69
CA ILE A 30 0.36 29.51 -15.83
C ILE A 30 0.51 28.19 -16.60
N ASN A 31 0.05 28.13 -17.84
CA ASN A 31 0.17 26.92 -18.65
C ASN A 31 1.63 26.52 -18.90
N LEU A 32 2.50 27.47 -19.25
CA LEU A 32 3.93 27.22 -19.42
C LEU A 32 4.58 26.73 -18.11
N THR A 33 4.20 27.30 -16.97
CA THR A 33 4.68 26.85 -15.66
C THR A 33 4.28 25.40 -15.39
N ILE A 34 3.03 25.00 -15.70
CA ILE A 34 2.57 23.61 -15.53
C ILE A 34 3.40 22.65 -16.41
N GLU A 35 3.66 23.03 -17.66
CA GLU A 35 4.48 22.24 -18.59
C GLU A 35 5.92 22.04 -18.06
N GLU A 36 6.55 23.10 -17.54
CA GLU A 36 7.87 23.00 -16.93
C GLU A 36 7.89 22.10 -15.68
N PHE A 37 6.88 22.20 -14.81
CA PHE A 37 6.74 21.31 -13.65
C PHE A 37 6.48 19.86 -14.07
N TYR A 38 5.76 19.63 -15.17
CA TYR A 38 5.52 18.30 -15.71
C TYR A 38 6.82 17.64 -16.18
N GLU A 39 7.68 18.39 -16.87
CA GLU A 39 9.01 17.93 -17.28
C GLU A 39 9.93 17.72 -16.08
N LEU A 40 9.92 18.64 -15.10
CA LEU A 40 10.66 18.49 -13.85
C LEU A 40 10.24 17.20 -13.11
N ALA A 41 8.94 16.90 -13.06
CA ALA A 41 8.43 15.69 -12.44
C ALA A 41 9.03 14.42 -13.04
N GLY A 42 9.16 14.39 -14.38
CA GLY A 42 9.81 13.29 -15.08
C GLY A 42 11.27 13.14 -14.68
N LYS A 43 12.04 14.23 -14.81
CA LYS A 43 13.48 14.24 -14.49
C LYS A 43 13.76 13.88 -13.04
N TYR A 44 12.95 14.39 -12.11
CA TYR A 44 13.10 14.08 -10.69
C TYR A 44 12.84 12.60 -10.40
N LYS A 45 11.79 12.03 -11.00
CA LYS A 45 11.49 10.60 -10.92
C LYS A 45 12.59 9.72 -11.51
N ASP A 46 13.14 10.09 -12.66
CA ASP A 46 14.27 9.35 -13.24
C ASP A 46 15.55 9.47 -12.39
N ALA A 47 15.78 10.64 -11.77
CA ALA A 47 16.92 10.85 -10.88
C ALA A 47 16.87 9.96 -9.63
N PHE A 48 15.74 9.92 -8.91
CA PHE A 48 15.63 9.05 -7.74
C PHE A 48 15.53 7.57 -8.11
N THR A 49 15.06 7.23 -9.31
CA THR A 49 15.13 5.87 -9.85
C THR A 49 16.58 5.44 -10.07
N ALA A 50 17.40 6.29 -10.70
CA ALA A 50 18.82 6.03 -10.88
C ALA A 50 19.58 5.95 -9.54
N TYR A 51 19.19 6.76 -8.56
CA TYR A 51 19.71 6.67 -7.19
C TYR A 51 19.41 5.31 -6.56
N LYS A 52 18.16 4.82 -6.68
CA LYS A 52 17.77 3.47 -6.24
C LYS A 52 18.59 2.37 -6.92
N VAL A 53 18.78 2.43 -8.23
CA VAL A 53 19.57 1.39 -8.95
C VAL A 53 20.99 1.30 -8.37
N LYS A 54 21.67 2.43 -8.21
CA LYS A 54 23.02 2.47 -7.64
C LYS A 54 23.09 1.98 -6.19
N TYR A 55 22.04 2.24 -5.40
CA TYR A 55 21.95 1.73 -4.04
C TYR A 55 21.95 0.19 -4.00
N PHE A 56 21.12 -0.44 -4.82
CA PHE A 56 21.04 -1.91 -4.85
C PHE A 56 22.26 -2.58 -5.53
N GLU A 57 23.05 -1.84 -6.31
CA GLU A 57 24.35 -2.31 -6.81
C GLU A 57 25.41 -2.40 -5.68
N ASP A 58 25.48 -1.40 -4.80
CA ASP A 58 26.41 -1.37 -3.67
C ASP A 58 25.85 -0.53 -2.51
N ARG A 59 25.14 -1.19 -1.58
CA ARG A 59 24.48 -0.53 -0.44
C ARG A 59 25.47 0.19 0.48
N SER A 60 26.74 -0.24 0.52
CA SER A 60 27.75 0.35 1.41
C SER A 60 28.10 1.80 1.07
N ARG A 61 27.87 2.20 -0.19
CA ARG A 61 28.16 3.55 -0.71
C ARG A 61 27.08 4.59 -0.43
N PHE A 62 25.92 4.15 0.06
CA PHE A 62 24.71 4.97 0.13
C PHE A 62 24.01 4.76 1.49
N GLN A 63 24.69 5.19 2.56
CA GLN A 63 24.26 4.95 3.94
C GLN A 63 22.93 5.63 4.31
N GLU A 64 22.56 6.70 3.60
CA GLU A 64 21.34 7.50 3.87
C GLU A 64 20.21 7.20 2.86
N PHE A 65 20.17 6.00 2.28
CA PHE A 65 19.17 5.66 1.27
C PHE A 65 17.74 5.83 1.78
N THR A 66 17.40 5.20 2.90
CA THR A 66 16.06 5.26 3.52
C THR A 66 15.65 6.70 3.84
N SER A 67 16.51 7.44 4.57
CA SER A 67 16.30 8.86 4.91
C SER A 67 16.03 9.73 3.68
N ASN A 68 16.84 9.56 2.62
CA ASN A 68 16.70 10.32 1.39
C ASN A 68 15.39 10.00 0.66
N LEU A 69 15.00 8.72 0.57
CA LEU A 69 13.75 8.32 -0.08
C LEU A 69 12.52 8.80 0.69
N ILE A 70 12.57 8.81 2.03
CA ILE A 70 11.51 9.41 2.87
C ILE A 70 11.36 10.90 2.55
N ALA A 71 12.48 11.64 2.49
CA ALA A 71 12.45 13.06 2.14
C ALA A 71 11.88 13.29 0.73
N ILE A 72 12.28 12.46 -0.24
CA ILE A 72 11.75 12.50 -1.61
C ILE A 72 10.23 12.28 -1.61
N ALA A 73 9.74 11.24 -0.93
CA ALA A 73 8.31 10.94 -0.86
C ALA A 73 7.51 12.09 -0.21
N ASN A 74 8.02 12.65 0.89
CA ASN A 74 7.37 13.78 1.57
C ASN A 74 7.35 15.05 0.71
N ASN A 75 8.43 15.34 -0.01
CA ASN A 75 8.49 16.49 -0.93
C ASN A 75 7.49 16.34 -2.07
N LEU A 76 7.36 15.14 -2.64
CA LEU A 76 6.39 14.85 -3.70
C LEU A 76 4.95 15.04 -3.21
N HIS A 77 4.63 14.65 -1.97
CA HIS A 77 3.33 14.97 -1.35
C HIS A 77 3.10 16.47 -1.20
N THR A 78 4.13 17.24 -0.84
CA THR A 78 4.01 18.70 -0.83
C THR A 78 3.74 19.26 -2.23
N CYS A 79 4.33 18.69 -3.29
CA CYS A 79 4.00 19.06 -4.67
C CYS A 79 2.53 18.76 -5.03
N ILE A 80 1.99 17.63 -4.58
CA ILE A 80 0.57 17.26 -4.76
C ILE A 80 -0.33 18.32 -4.10
N GLU A 81 -0.12 18.58 -2.81
CA GLU A 81 -0.92 19.55 -2.04
C GLU A 81 -0.85 20.97 -2.62
N SER A 82 0.33 21.39 -3.06
CA SER A 82 0.51 22.70 -3.70
C SER A 82 -0.23 22.77 -5.05
N THR A 83 -0.17 21.71 -5.85
CA THR A 83 -0.87 21.62 -7.14
C THR A 83 -2.39 21.67 -6.94
N GLU A 84 -2.92 20.93 -5.96
CA GLU A 84 -4.35 20.92 -5.63
C GLU A 84 -4.86 22.27 -5.12
N LYS A 85 -4.11 22.91 -4.21
CA LYS A 85 -4.44 24.25 -3.71
C LYS A 85 -4.46 25.27 -4.84
N TYR A 86 -3.48 25.21 -5.74
CA TYR A 86 -3.39 26.14 -6.85
C TYR A 86 -4.51 25.91 -7.87
N MET A 87 -4.84 24.65 -8.16
CA MET A 87 -6.00 24.29 -8.97
C MET A 87 -7.31 24.82 -8.37
N GLN A 88 -7.50 24.69 -7.05
CA GLN A 88 -8.69 25.24 -6.37
C GLN A 88 -8.76 26.77 -6.49
N GLN A 89 -7.64 27.47 -6.36
CA GLN A 89 -7.58 28.93 -6.54
C GLN A 89 -7.96 29.35 -7.96
N ILE A 90 -7.53 28.61 -8.98
CA ILE A 90 -7.90 28.88 -10.38
C ILE A 90 -9.39 28.65 -10.63
N ARG A 91 -9.97 27.59 -10.04
CA ARG A 91 -11.41 27.34 -10.11
C ARG A 91 -12.20 28.52 -9.52
N LEU A 92 -11.84 28.98 -8.33
CA LEU A 92 -12.54 30.09 -7.63
C LEU A 92 -12.33 31.47 -8.28
N SER A 93 -11.16 31.74 -8.85
CA SER A 93 -10.84 33.09 -9.37
C SER A 93 -11.58 33.44 -10.67
N MET A 94 -12.08 32.44 -11.40
CA MET A 94 -12.66 32.64 -12.74
C MET A 94 -14.17 32.39 -12.82
N GLU A 95 -14.82 31.90 -11.77
CA GLU A 95 -16.29 31.93 -11.64
C GLU A 95 -16.84 33.38 -11.63
N GLY A 96 -16.00 34.37 -11.30
CA GLY A 96 -16.32 35.79 -11.37
C GLY A 96 -16.34 36.39 -12.79
N GLU A 97 -15.70 35.74 -13.78
CA GLU A 97 -15.59 36.28 -15.15
C GLU A 97 -16.69 35.76 -16.10
N GLN A 98 -17.29 34.59 -15.82
CA GLN A 98 -18.39 34.05 -16.64
C GLN A 98 -19.70 34.85 -16.52
N ASN A 99 -19.85 35.68 -15.49
CA ASN A 99 -21.00 36.59 -15.34
C ASN A 99 -20.84 37.91 -16.12
N SER A 100 -19.72 38.11 -16.82
CA SER A 100 -19.51 39.29 -17.65
C SER A 100 -18.95 38.90 -19.00
N ILE A 101 -19.71 39.24 -20.04
CA ILE A 101 -19.30 39.38 -21.46
C ILE A 101 -19.68 38.18 -22.35
N GLY A 102 -20.96 38.19 -22.75
CA GLY A 102 -21.22 38.14 -24.18
C GLY A 102 -20.61 39.39 -24.81
N ILE A 103 -19.59 39.21 -25.64
CA ILE A 103 -19.20 39.96 -26.84
C ILE A 103 -17.87 39.35 -27.28
N ALA A 104 -17.96 38.54 -28.34
CA ALA A 104 -16.81 38.06 -29.08
C ALA A 104 -16.16 39.23 -29.82
N SER A 105 -14.84 39.35 -29.77
CA SER A 105 -14.04 40.01 -30.81
C SER A 105 -12.56 39.69 -30.68
N GLY A 106 -11.98 39.17 -31.77
CA GLY A 106 -10.67 39.61 -32.25
C GLY A 106 -9.44 38.75 -31.92
N THR A 107 -8.85 38.24 -33.01
CA THR A 107 -7.44 37.84 -33.21
C THR A 107 -7.01 36.43 -32.76
N GLY A 108 -6.43 35.69 -33.71
CA GLY A 108 -6.14 34.25 -33.67
C GLY A 108 -4.97 33.81 -32.78
N ALA A 109 -4.82 34.39 -31.59
CA ALA A 109 -4.02 33.77 -30.55
C ALA A 109 -4.85 32.65 -29.90
N ARG A 110 -4.34 31.43 -29.88
CA ARG A 110 -4.97 30.26 -29.23
C ARG A 110 -4.97 30.52 -27.72
N ARG A 111 -6.00 31.21 -27.22
CA ARG A 111 -6.14 31.53 -25.79
C ARG A 111 -6.26 30.20 -25.03
N VAL A 112 -5.35 29.95 -24.09
CA VAL A 112 -5.45 28.78 -23.22
C VAL A 112 -6.71 28.94 -22.38
N THR A 113 -7.62 27.98 -22.49
CA THR A 113 -8.87 28.00 -21.75
C THR A 113 -8.63 27.56 -20.30
N GLN A 114 -9.49 28.01 -19.39
CA GLN A 114 -9.47 27.55 -17.99
C GLN A 114 -9.51 26.02 -17.90
N GLN A 115 -10.37 25.41 -18.71
CA GLN A 115 -10.55 23.97 -18.76
C GLN A 115 -9.24 23.26 -19.13
N GLN A 116 -8.50 23.80 -20.10
CA GLN A 116 -7.19 23.26 -20.48
C GLN A 116 -6.17 23.35 -19.34
N ILE A 117 -6.15 24.46 -18.59
CA ILE A 117 -5.26 24.63 -17.44
C ILE A 117 -5.58 23.62 -16.34
N ILE A 118 -6.86 23.42 -16.04
CA ILE A 118 -7.32 22.45 -15.04
C ILE A 118 -6.92 21.03 -15.46
N GLU A 119 -7.16 20.67 -16.72
CA GLU A 119 -6.78 19.35 -17.25
C GLU A 119 -5.26 19.12 -17.19
N ASN A 120 -4.46 20.14 -17.51
CA ASN A 120 -3.01 20.06 -17.43
C ASN A 120 -2.53 19.93 -15.98
N MET A 121 -3.18 20.61 -15.03
CA MET A 121 -2.90 20.44 -13.59
C MET A 121 -3.29 19.05 -13.08
N ASP A 122 -4.42 18.50 -13.50
CA ASP A 122 -4.83 17.14 -13.13
C ASP A 122 -3.83 16.11 -13.64
N GLN A 123 -3.31 16.29 -14.86
CA GLN A 123 -2.23 15.45 -15.41
C GLN A 123 -0.93 15.59 -14.61
N LEU A 124 -0.54 16.81 -14.23
CA LEU A 124 0.61 17.07 -13.38
C LEU A 124 0.45 16.41 -12.00
N ASN A 125 -0.72 16.55 -11.38
CA ASN A 125 -1.01 15.96 -10.08
C ASN A 125 -0.97 14.42 -10.13
N THR A 126 -1.51 13.83 -11.21
CA THR A 126 -1.40 12.39 -11.48
C THR A 126 0.06 11.95 -11.58
N ARG A 127 0.91 12.74 -12.24
CA ARG A 127 2.35 12.45 -12.37
C ARG A 127 3.07 12.50 -11.03
N TRP A 128 2.74 13.45 -10.15
CA TRP A 128 3.26 13.49 -8.78
C TRP A 128 2.81 12.29 -7.95
N ASN A 129 1.53 11.92 -8.00
CA ASN A 129 1.00 10.74 -7.31
C ASN A 129 1.71 9.44 -7.75
N ASN A 130 1.96 9.30 -9.05
CA ASN A 130 2.74 8.17 -9.58
C ASN A 130 4.17 8.18 -9.03
N ALA A 131 4.83 9.35 -8.97
CA ALA A 131 6.17 9.46 -8.43
C ALA A 131 6.24 9.11 -6.93
N VAL A 132 5.26 9.53 -6.12
CA VAL A 132 5.14 9.11 -4.71
C VAL A 132 5.06 7.60 -4.61
N THR A 133 4.17 6.98 -5.40
CA THR A 133 3.98 5.53 -5.39
C THR A 133 5.28 4.80 -5.71
N ILE A 134 6.07 5.28 -6.69
CA ILE A 134 7.36 4.72 -7.03
C ILE A 134 8.37 4.88 -5.87
N ALA A 135 8.47 6.07 -5.27
CA ALA A 135 9.39 6.31 -4.16
C ALA A 135 9.10 5.39 -2.95
N VAL A 136 7.82 5.22 -2.62
CA VAL A 136 7.39 4.34 -1.53
C VAL A 136 7.60 2.86 -1.89
N ASN A 137 7.41 2.48 -3.15
CA ASN A 137 7.76 1.13 -3.62
C ASN A 137 9.25 0.81 -3.45
N TYR A 138 10.14 1.80 -3.55
CA TYR A 138 11.57 1.61 -3.33
C TYR A 138 11.91 1.44 -1.85
N LEU A 139 11.27 2.18 -0.94
CA LEU A 139 11.37 1.94 0.50
C LEU A 139 10.89 0.53 0.86
N ARG A 140 9.76 0.12 0.29
CA ARG A 140 9.26 -1.25 0.44
C ARG A 140 10.25 -2.28 -0.09
N GLU A 141 10.80 -2.06 -1.29
CA GLU A 141 11.74 -3.01 -1.92
C GLU A 141 13.00 -3.22 -1.08
N GLU A 142 13.48 -2.16 -0.43
CA GLU A 142 14.57 -2.23 0.54
C GLU A 142 14.22 -3.17 1.71
N VAL A 143 13.09 -2.94 2.39
CA VAL A 143 12.63 -3.81 3.48
C VAL A 143 12.45 -5.25 2.99
N MET A 144 11.80 -5.43 1.84
CA MET A 144 11.52 -6.74 1.26
C MET A 144 12.79 -7.51 0.94
N THR A 145 13.82 -6.85 0.42
CA THR A 145 15.11 -7.47 0.11
C THR A 145 15.74 -8.09 1.35
N ASP A 146 15.64 -7.39 2.50
CA ASP A 146 16.22 -7.86 3.76
C ASP A 146 15.40 -8.99 4.40
N ILE A 147 14.08 -8.96 4.27
CA ILE A 147 13.22 -10.00 4.87
C ILE A 147 12.99 -11.22 3.96
N GLN A 148 13.25 -11.12 2.65
CA GLN A 148 12.90 -12.15 1.66
C GLN A 148 13.45 -13.56 2.00
N PRO A 149 14.71 -13.73 2.47
CA PRO A 149 15.21 -15.06 2.83
C PRO A 149 14.40 -15.71 3.95
N HIS A 150 13.99 -14.92 4.95
CA HIS A 150 13.21 -15.40 6.09
C HIS A 150 11.74 -15.60 5.72
N LEU A 151 11.21 -14.75 4.84
CA LEU A 151 9.88 -14.89 4.28
C LEU A 151 9.73 -16.25 3.59
N SER A 152 10.70 -16.62 2.74
CA SER A 152 10.71 -17.92 2.05
C SER A 152 10.77 -19.14 2.97
N GLU A 153 11.20 -18.95 4.22
CA GLU A 153 11.28 -20.00 5.23
C GLU A 153 9.95 -20.26 5.92
N LEU A 154 9.00 -19.31 5.86
CA LEU A 154 7.68 -19.48 6.46
C LEU A 154 6.96 -20.70 5.88
N PHE A 155 6.33 -21.46 6.77
CA PHE A 155 5.62 -22.70 6.41
C PHE A 155 6.49 -23.74 5.65
N SER A 156 7.80 -23.76 5.92
CA SER A 156 8.74 -24.79 5.48
C SER A 156 9.05 -25.81 6.58
N ARG A 157 9.86 -26.85 6.27
CA ARG A 157 10.35 -27.78 7.30
C ARG A 157 11.17 -27.08 8.39
N LYS A 158 12.00 -26.09 8.03
CA LYS A 158 12.77 -25.31 9.01
C LYS A 158 11.87 -24.48 9.92
N TRP A 159 10.83 -23.88 9.33
CA TRP A 159 9.76 -23.27 10.10
C TRP A 159 9.22 -24.29 11.08
N LEU A 160 8.67 -25.42 10.66
CA LEU A 160 8.05 -26.40 11.55
C LEU A 160 8.92 -26.78 12.77
N VAL A 161 10.22 -26.99 12.58
CA VAL A 161 11.16 -27.42 13.65
C VAL A 161 11.67 -26.30 14.57
N GLY A 162 11.25 -25.04 14.36
CA GLY A 162 11.51 -23.96 15.32
C GLY A 162 12.33 -22.77 14.82
N SER A 163 12.40 -22.52 13.51
CA SER A 163 13.04 -21.33 12.95
C SER A 163 12.58 -20.00 13.58
N ALA A 164 13.53 -19.07 13.73
CA ALA A 164 13.29 -17.68 14.14
C ALA A 164 12.87 -16.76 12.97
N ALA A 165 12.59 -17.30 11.78
CA ALA A 165 12.32 -16.50 10.57
C ALA A 165 11.31 -15.36 10.79
N LEU A 166 10.14 -15.64 11.37
CA LEU A 166 9.14 -14.60 11.61
C LEU A 166 9.58 -13.56 12.64
N GLU A 167 10.29 -13.99 13.70
CA GLU A 167 10.84 -13.08 14.70
C GLU A 167 11.79 -12.08 14.02
N THR A 168 12.69 -12.57 13.15
CA THR A 168 13.62 -11.73 12.41
C THR A 168 12.89 -10.80 11.43
N ILE A 169 11.84 -11.28 10.74
CA ILE A 169 11.00 -10.43 9.88
C ILE A 169 10.39 -9.29 10.70
N CYS A 170 9.78 -9.59 11.84
CA CYS A 170 9.16 -8.59 12.70
C CYS A 170 10.18 -7.58 13.23
N MET A 171 11.33 -8.04 13.72
CA MET A 171 12.40 -7.13 14.19
C MET A 171 12.89 -6.21 13.06
N THR A 172 13.15 -6.76 11.88
CA THR A 172 13.61 -5.97 10.71
C THR A 172 12.59 -4.90 10.34
N ILE A 173 11.30 -5.23 10.31
CA ILE A 173 10.23 -4.24 10.03
C ILE A 173 10.16 -3.18 11.12
N SER A 174 10.31 -3.55 12.40
CA SER A 174 10.36 -2.60 13.51
C SER A 174 11.55 -1.66 13.42
N ASP A 175 12.72 -2.14 13.02
CA ASP A 175 13.91 -1.32 12.81
C ASP A 175 13.68 -0.28 11.71
N TYR A 176 13.19 -0.71 10.53
CA TYR A 176 12.81 0.20 9.46
C TYR A 176 11.69 1.17 9.86
N HIS A 177 10.73 0.73 10.68
CA HIS A 177 9.65 1.57 11.16
C HIS A 177 10.17 2.78 11.95
N HIS A 178 11.28 2.62 12.66
CA HIS A 178 11.91 3.71 13.40
C HIS A 178 12.29 4.90 12.51
N ASP A 179 12.72 4.63 11.27
CA ASP A 179 13.04 5.65 10.28
C ASP A 179 11.77 6.10 9.53
N HIS A 180 10.94 5.14 9.14
CA HIS A 180 9.67 5.40 8.45
C HIS A 180 8.69 6.26 9.25
N LYS A 181 8.87 6.44 10.57
CA LYS A 181 8.07 7.40 11.37
C LYS A 181 8.08 8.82 10.77
N HIS A 182 9.08 9.17 9.97
CA HIS A 182 9.19 10.46 9.30
C HIS A 182 8.39 10.56 7.99
N LEU A 183 7.85 9.45 7.46
CA LEU A 183 6.87 9.50 6.37
C LEU A 183 5.56 10.14 6.84
N ARG A 184 4.84 10.75 5.90
CA ARG A 184 3.44 11.15 6.14
C ARG A 184 2.62 9.94 6.61
N PRO A 185 1.73 10.09 7.62
CA PRO A 185 1.04 8.97 8.26
C PRO A 185 0.31 8.04 7.29
N VAL A 186 -0.43 8.59 6.33
CA VAL A 186 -1.14 7.81 5.29
C VAL A 186 -0.18 6.92 4.49
N THR A 187 0.98 7.44 4.12
CA THR A 187 2.00 6.69 3.35
C THR A 187 2.64 5.60 4.21
N ARG A 188 2.91 5.92 5.47
CA ARG A 188 3.45 4.95 6.44
C ARG A 188 2.46 3.80 6.69
N CYS A 189 1.17 4.10 6.85
CA CYS A 189 0.09 3.11 6.94
C CYS A 189 0.05 2.20 5.72
N ALA A 190 0.06 2.78 4.51
CA ALA A 190 0.01 2.01 3.28
C ALA A 190 1.22 1.06 3.15
N LEU A 191 2.42 1.53 3.50
CA LEU A 191 3.63 0.72 3.50
C LEU A 191 3.54 -0.45 4.49
N LEU A 192 3.11 -0.20 5.73
CA LEU A 192 2.96 -1.24 6.76
C LEU A 192 1.89 -2.26 6.38
N MET A 193 0.77 -1.80 5.83
CA MET A 193 -0.26 -2.70 5.32
C MET A 193 0.28 -3.58 4.19
N ASP A 194 1.01 -3.04 3.21
CA ASP A 194 1.60 -3.83 2.12
C ASP A 194 2.60 -4.89 2.63
N LEU A 195 3.43 -4.54 3.62
CA LEU A 195 4.32 -5.51 4.27
C LEU A 195 3.54 -6.63 4.96
N GLN A 196 2.47 -6.29 5.68
CA GLN A 196 1.58 -7.28 6.30
C GLN A 196 0.92 -8.18 5.25
N PHE A 197 0.42 -7.62 4.14
CA PHE A 197 -0.14 -8.39 3.03
C PHE A 197 0.84 -9.42 2.51
N ARG A 198 2.12 -9.05 2.36
CA ARG A 198 3.17 -9.94 1.84
C ARG A 198 3.51 -11.07 2.80
N ILE A 199 3.59 -10.80 4.10
CA ILE A 199 3.82 -11.83 5.12
C ILE A 199 2.67 -12.85 5.13
N VAL A 200 1.44 -12.36 5.20
CA VAL A 200 0.25 -13.23 5.22
C VAL A 200 0.13 -14.00 3.91
N SER A 201 0.37 -13.35 2.77
CA SER A 201 0.33 -14.00 1.46
C SER A 201 1.35 -15.12 1.33
N GLU A 202 2.53 -15.01 1.96
CA GLU A 202 3.52 -16.08 1.90
C GLU A 202 3.04 -17.36 2.59
N TYR A 203 2.36 -17.26 3.76
CA TYR A 203 1.73 -18.43 4.38
C TYR A 203 0.70 -19.07 3.45
N LEU A 204 -0.18 -18.25 2.87
CA LEU A 204 -1.24 -18.74 1.99
C LEU A 204 -0.68 -19.37 0.72
N LYS A 205 0.33 -18.73 0.09
CA LYS A 205 1.09 -19.28 -1.05
C LYS A 205 1.73 -20.61 -0.69
N ALA A 206 2.39 -20.70 0.46
CA ALA A 206 3.07 -21.93 0.88
C ALA A 206 2.11 -23.09 1.14
N ILE A 207 0.92 -22.81 1.70
CA ILE A 207 -0.16 -23.80 1.89
C ILE A 207 -0.70 -24.24 0.52
N GLU A 208 -1.03 -23.30 -0.37
CA GLU A 208 -1.56 -23.58 -1.71
C GLU A 208 -0.57 -24.39 -2.57
N GLN A 209 0.73 -24.11 -2.43
CA GLN A 209 1.83 -24.85 -3.05
C GLN A 209 2.13 -26.20 -2.36
N ARG A 210 1.42 -26.52 -1.27
CA ARG A 210 1.61 -27.75 -0.47
C ARG A 210 3.06 -27.97 -0.04
N ARG A 211 3.74 -26.90 0.41
CA ARG A 211 5.13 -27.01 0.90
C ARG A 211 5.27 -27.98 2.08
N LEU A 212 4.21 -28.10 2.88
CA LEU A 212 4.08 -29.08 3.94
C LEU A 212 2.75 -29.81 3.82
N THR A 213 2.79 -31.09 4.21
CA THR A 213 1.61 -31.86 4.59
C THR A 213 1.93 -32.59 5.89
N PHE A 214 0.90 -32.93 6.67
CA PHE A 214 1.06 -33.51 7.99
C PHE A 214 0.31 -34.84 8.10
N ALA A 215 1.05 -35.91 8.35
CA ALA A 215 0.53 -37.27 8.46
C ALA A 215 -0.02 -37.56 9.87
N SER A 216 0.60 -36.97 10.89
CA SER A 216 0.22 -37.19 12.29
C SER A 216 -0.60 -36.04 12.87
N TYR A 217 -1.36 -36.32 13.93
CA TYR A 217 -2.00 -35.27 14.72
C TYR A 217 -0.98 -34.37 15.41
N ASP A 218 0.13 -34.93 15.91
CA ASP A 218 1.13 -34.15 16.64
C ASP A 218 1.81 -33.09 15.76
N GLU A 219 2.10 -33.42 14.50
CA GLU A 219 2.58 -32.46 13.50
C GLU A 219 1.54 -31.38 13.22
N ARG A 220 0.28 -31.76 13.00
CA ARG A 220 -0.83 -30.83 12.77
C ARG A 220 -1.03 -29.88 13.96
N SER A 221 -0.99 -30.41 15.18
CA SER A 221 -1.10 -29.65 16.43
C SER A 221 0.06 -28.68 16.60
N SER A 222 1.28 -29.15 16.33
CA SER A 222 2.50 -28.32 16.39
C SER A 222 2.45 -27.18 15.36
N ALA A 223 2.03 -27.47 14.13
CA ALA A 223 1.86 -26.48 13.08
C ALA A 223 0.80 -25.43 13.44
N GLY A 224 -0.39 -25.85 13.89
CA GLY A 224 -1.46 -24.93 14.31
C GLY A 224 -1.02 -24.03 15.47
N LYS A 225 -0.37 -24.60 16.50
CA LYS A 225 0.19 -23.81 17.62
C LYS A 225 1.23 -22.81 17.13
N ARG A 226 2.09 -23.20 16.19
CA ARG A 226 3.11 -22.32 15.61
C ARG A 226 2.48 -21.18 14.83
N MET A 227 1.51 -21.44 13.95
CA MET A 227 0.77 -20.43 13.21
C MET A 227 0.10 -19.42 14.16
N LYS A 228 -0.46 -19.89 15.27
CA LYS A 228 -1.06 -19.02 16.29
C LYS A 228 -0.03 -18.13 17.00
N ASN A 229 1.12 -18.69 17.38
CA ASN A 229 2.20 -17.92 17.98
C ASN A 229 2.74 -16.85 17.01
N ASP A 230 2.88 -17.23 15.74
CA ASP A 230 3.32 -16.37 14.66
C ASP A 230 2.35 -15.19 14.46
N VAL A 231 1.04 -15.47 14.43
CA VAL A 231 0.00 -14.44 14.41
C VAL A 231 0.09 -13.50 15.60
N GLY A 232 0.25 -14.04 16.82
CA GLY A 232 0.44 -13.20 18.00
C GLY A 232 1.67 -12.29 17.91
N ARG A 233 2.76 -12.76 17.30
CA ARG A 233 3.96 -11.94 17.09
C ARG A 233 3.70 -10.80 16.10
N MET A 234 3.02 -11.08 14.99
CA MET A 234 2.62 -10.05 14.02
C MET A 234 1.69 -9.01 14.65
N GLU A 235 0.71 -9.45 15.43
CA GLU A 235 -0.24 -8.57 16.12
C GLU A 235 0.44 -7.68 17.16
N ASN A 236 1.41 -8.21 17.92
CA ASN A 236 2.18 -7.42 18.87
C ASN A 236 2.99 -6.31 18.17
N MET A 237 3.68 -6.65 17.07
CA MET A 237 4.42 -5.66 16.28
C MET A 237 3.48 -4.57 15.72
N LEU A 238 2.33 -4.93 15.18
CA LEU A 238 1.36 -3.97 14.65
C LEU A 238 0.74 -3.09 15.76
N ALA A 239 0.53 -3.65 16.94
CA ALA A 239 0.05 -2.91 18.11
C ALA A 239 1.07 -1.85 18.56
N GLU A 240 2.37 -2.18 18.55
CA GLU A 240 3.43 -1.20 18.83
C GLU A 240 3.38 0.01 17.89
N PHE A 241 3.14 -0.22 16.59
CA PHE A 241 3.01 0.87 15.61
C PHE A 241 1.71 1.67 15.77
N SER A 242 0.63 1.00 16.17
CA SER A 242 -0.69 1.61 16.36
C SER A 242 -0.78 2.50 17.60
N ASN A 243 0.18 2.39 18.54
CA ASN A 243 0.26 3.26 19.72
C ASN A 243 0.65 4.70 19.38
N ASN A 244 1.11 4.98 18.15
CA ASN A 244 1.35 6.34 17.71
C ASN A 244 0.01 7.04 17.40
N PRO A 245 -0.30 8.22 18.01
CA PRO A 245 -1.60 8.88 17.84
C PRO A 245 -2.02 9.17 16.40
N ASP A 246 -1.04 9.34 15.50
CA ASP A 246 -1.27 9.57 14.07
C ASP A 246 -1.54 8.27 13.27
N MET A 247 -1.51 7.09 13.91
CA MET A 247 -1.78 5.76 13.34
C MET A 247 -2.99 5.05 13.95
N GLU A 248 -3.57 5.61 15.02
CA GLU A 248 -4.65 4.98 15.78
C GLU A 248 -5.83 4.61 14.86
N GLY A 249 -6.22 3.33 14.85
CA GLY A 249 -7.34 2.82 14.05
C GLY A 249 -7.09 2.76 12.54
N GLN A 250 -5.86 2.97 12.07
CA GLN A 250 -5.53 2.95 10.63
C GLN A 250 -4.95 1.62 10.14
N LEU A 251 -4.44 0.78 11.04
CA LEU A 251 -3.87 -0.52 10.72
C LEU A 251 -4.87 -1.64 11.03
N THR A 252 -5.38 -2.28 9.98
CA THR A 252 -6.22 -3.48 10.11
C THR A 252 -5.34 -4.72 10.12
N SER A 253 -5.55 -5.60 11.11
CA SER A 253 -4.86 -6.90 11.15
C SER A 253 -5.46 -7.87 10.13
N LEU A 254 -4.61 -8.44 9.29
CA LEU A 254 -4.90 -9.48 8.30
C LEU A 254 -4.41 -10.86 8.74
N SER A 255 -3.56 -10.91 9.76
CA SER A 255 -2.86 -12.12 10.19
C SER A 255 -3.80 -13.22 10.69
N SER A 256 -5.00 -12.87 11.16
CA SER A 256 -5.94 -13.84 11.74
C SER A 256 -6.38 -14.97 10.80
N ILE A 257 -6.28 -14.79 9.48
CA ILE A 257 -6.52 -15.87 8.51
C ILE A 257 -5.53 -17.02 8.65
N VAL A 258 -4.29 -16.72 9.03
CA VAL A 258 -3.22 -17.70 9.25
C VAL A 258 -3.55 -18.56 10.47
N SER A 259 -3.94 -17.96 11.59
CA SER A 259 -4.32 -18.73 12.79
C SER A 259 -5.59 -19.56 12.56
N CYS A 260 -6.60 -19.00 11.86
CA CYS A 260 -7.81 -19.76 11.54
C CYS A 260 -7.55 -20.93 10.58
N ALA A 261 -6.63 -20.78 9.62
CA ALA A 261 -6.16 -21.92 8.82
C ALA A 261 -5.46 -22.97 9.71
N GLY A 262 -4.67 -22.52 10.69
CA GLY A 262 -4.07 -23.37 11.72
C GLY A 262 -5.09 -24.15 12.55
N ASP A 263 -6.24 -23.56 12.88
CA ASP A 263 -7.33 -24.23 13.61
C ASP A 263 -7.93 -25.37 12.77
N VAL A 264 -8.19 -25.15 11.47
CA VAL A 264 -8.65 -26.18 10.53
C VAL A 264 -7.62 -27.31 10.39
N ILE A 265 -6.34 -26.97 10.22
CA ILE A 265 -5.25 -27.94 10.06
C ILE A 265 -5.10 -28.79 11.33
N SER A 266 -5.10 -28.15 12.50
CA SER A 266 -4.84 -28.79 13.80
C SER A 266 -6.03 -29.49 14.43
N LEU A 267 -7.22 -29.42 13.82
CA LEU A 267 -8.42 -30.06 14.32
C LEU A 267 -8.21 -31.57 14.52
N LYS A 268 -8.44 -32.04 15.75
CA LYS A 268 -8.20 -33.45 16.09
C LYS A 268 -9.20 -34.38 15.43
N ASP A 269 -10.48 -34.07 15.57
CA ASP A 269 -11.58 -34.90 15.10
C ASP A 269 -11.94 -34.58 13.64
N LYS A 270 -11.71 -35.52 12.73
CA LYS A 270 -12.03 -35.38 11.30
C LYS A 270 -13.55 -35.20 11.06
N SER A 271 -14.42 -35.75 11.91
CA SER A 271 -15.87 -35.63 11.74
C SER A 271 -16.38 -34.20 11.93
N LEU A 272 -15.63 -33.37 12.66
CA LEU A 272 -15.93 -31.95 12.87
C LEU A 272 -15.30 -31.02 11.83
N LEU A 273 -14.58 -31.57 10.84
CA LEU A 273 -13.80 -30.76 9.90
C LEU A 273 -14.68 -29.85 9.03
N SER A 274 -15.87 -30.33 8.63
CA SER A 274 -16.84 -29.51 7.89
C SER A 274 -17.32 -28.30 8.72
N LEU A 275 -17.53 -28.50 10.03
CA LEU A 275 -17.92 -27.42 10.93
C LEU A 275 -16.81 -26.37 11.06
N GLU A 276 -15.56 -26.80 11.28
CA GLU A 276 -14.43 -25.88 11.42
C GLU A 276 -14.13 -25.15 10.11
N ALA A 277 -14.19 -25.84 8.97
CA ALA A 277 -14.07 -25.23 7.65
C ALA A 277 -15.17 -24.19 7.41
N THR A 278 -16.40 -24.46 7.87
CA THR A 278 -17.51 -23.49 7.82
C THR A 278 -17.23 -22.27 8.68
N SER A 279 -16.69 -22.44 9.89
CA SER A 279 -16.27 -21.32 10.74
C SER A 279 -15.21 -20.44 10.06
N PHE A 280 -14.21 -21.06 9.44
CA PHE A 280 -13.21 -20.36 8.63
C PHE A 280 -13.87 -19.58 7.48
N ALA A 281 -14.71 -20.24 6.68
CA ALA A 281 -15.34 -19.64 5.51
C ALA A 281 -16.33 -18.53 5.86
N ARG A 282 -17.01 -18.60 7.01
CA ARG A 282 -17.85 -17.49 7.51
C ARG A 282 -17.04 -16.24 7.84
N LYS A 283 -15.81 -16.40 8.32
CA LYS A 283 -14.90 -15.31 8.65
C LYS A 283 -14.22 -14.74 7.41
N PHE A 284 -13.96 -15.58 6.40
CA PHE A 284 -13.34 -15.20 5.13
C PHE A 284 -14.20 -15.66 3.93
N PRO A 285 -15.41 -15.08 3.75
CA PRO A 285 -16.37 -15.57 2.75
C PRO A 285 -15.98 -15.30 1.30
N ASN A 286 -14.92 -14.52 1.08
CA ASN A 286 -14.26 -14.33 -0.21
C ASN A 286 -13.07 -15.27 -0.45
N CYS A 287 -12.81 -16.23 0.45
CA CYS A 287 -11.74 -17.21 0.27
C CYS A 287 -11.93 -17.99 -1.05
N PRO A 288 -10.89 -18.05 -1.92
CA PRO A 288 -10.92 -18.91 -3.10
C PRO A 288 -11.05 -20.38 -2.71
N SER A 289 -11.84 -21.13 -3.48
CA SER A 289 -12.06 -22.56 -3.20
C SER A 289 -10.77 -23.37 -3.24
N GLU A 290 -9.84 -23.01 -4.13
CA GLU A 290 -8.52 -23.61 -4.26
C GLU A 290 -7.71 -23.47 -2.96
N LEU A 291 -7.79 -22.30 -2.32
CA LEU A 291 -7.08 -22.03 -1.08
C LEU A 291 -7.69 -22.82 0.09
N LEU A 292 -9.02 -22.83 0.23
CA LEU A 292 -9.67 -23.62 1.29
C LEU A 292 -9.42 -25.13 1.10
N ALA A 293 -9.47 -25.62 -0.13
CA ALA A 293 -9.12 -27.00 -0.45
C ALA A 293 -7.66 -27.32 -0.11
N ALA A 294 -6.73 -26.39 -0.35
CA ALA A 294 -5.32 -26.57 0.02
C ALA A 294 -5.10 -26.59 1.54
N ILE A 295 -5.79 -25.73 2.30
CA ILE A 295 -5.78 -25.75 3.77
C ILE A 295 -6.24 -27.13 4.28
N LEU A 296 -7.35 -27.65 3.75
CA LEU A 296 -7.87 -28.97 4.10
C LEU A 296 -6.89 -30.10 3.73
N ALA A 297 -6.36 -30.07 2.50
CA ALA A 297 -5.42 -31.06 1.97
C ALA A 297 -3.99 -30.94 2.49
N THR A 298 -3.72 -29.98 3.40
CA THR A 298 -2.50 -29.94 4.22
C THR A 298 -2.50 -31.09 5.22
N ARG A 299 -3.68 -31.59 5.59
CA ARG A 299 -3.83 -32.81 6.37
C ARG A 299 -3.77 -34.00 5.43
N ASP A 300 -2.83 -34.92 5.66
CA ASP A 300 -2.72 -36.12 4.80
C ASP A 300 -3.86 -37.12 5.04
N ASP A 301 -4.67 -36.94 6.09
CA ASP A 301 -5.91 -37.68 6.34
C ASP A 301 -7.12 -37.18 5.53
N VAL A 302 -6.96 -36.15 4.69
CA VAL A 302 -7.97 -35.61 3.78
C VAL A 302 -7.47 -35.68 2.35
N GLY A 303 -8.14 -36.46 1.50
CA GLY A 303 -7.77 -36.59 0.10
C GLY A 303 -8.00 -35.29 -0.68
N ARG A 304 -7.23 -35.05 -1.76
CA ARG A 304 -7.39 -33.83 -2.58
C ARG A 304 -8.81 -33.62 -3.12
N ASN A 305 -9.45 -34.69 -3.60
CA ASN A 305 -10.83 -34.62 -4.11
C ASN A 305 -11.84 -34.36 -2.99
N GLU A 306 -11.65 -35.01 -1.83
CA GLU A 306 -12.45 -34.79 -0.62
C GLU A 306 -12.34 -33.34 -0.15
N ALA A 307 -11.12 -32.80 -0.09
CA ALA A 307 -10.85 -31.41 0.27
C ALA A 307 -11.52 -30.42 -0.69
N LYS A 308 -11.45 -30.64 -2.01
CA LYS A 308 -12.08 -29.75 -3.00
C LYS A 308 -13.60 -29.78 -2.90
N GLN A 309 -14.19 -30.98 -2.79
CA GLN A 309 -15.65 -31.12 -2.61
C GLN A 309 -16.12 -30.41 -1.34
N LEU A 310 -15.44 -30.62 -0.22
CA LEU A 310 -15.77 -29.96 1.04
C LEU A 310 -15.62 -28.44 0.97
N ALA A 311 -14.56 -27.95 0.32
CA ALA A 311 -14.35 -26.52 0.13
C ALA A 311 -15.47 -25.87 -0.69
N ASP A 312 -15.86 -26.48 -1.81
CA ASP A 312 -16.94 -25.99 -2.67
C ASP A 312 -18.30 -25.98 -1.94
N GLU A 313 -18.62 -27.05 -1.20
CA GLU A 313 -19.84 -27.16 -0.40
C GLU A 313 -19.89 -26.06 0.69
N VAL A 314 -18.82 -25.93 1.47
CA VAL A 314 -18.72 -24.93 2.54
C VAL A 314 -18.84 -23.51 1.99
N LEU A 315 -18.16 -23.19 0.90
CA LEU A 315 -18.19 -21.86 0.29
C LEU A 315 -19.57 -21.53 -0.29
N GLN A 316 -20.28 -22.54 -0.84
CA GLN A 316 -21.66 -22.36 -1.29
C GLN A 316 -22.59 -21.97 -0.13
N HIS A 317 -22.38 -22.52 1.07
CA HIS A 317 -23.16 -22.16 2.25
C HIS A 317 -22.93 -20.73 2.75
N VAL A 318 -21.74 -20.17 2.52
CA VAL A 318 -21.39 -18.82 2.98
C VAL A 318 -21.41 -17.76 1.87
N GLN A 319 -21.87 -18.09 0.67
CA GLN A 319 -21.81 -17.19 -0.51
C GLN A 319 -22.47 -15.82 -0.31
N PHE A 320 -23.44 -15.72 0.61
CA PHE A 320 -24.17 -14.49 0.95
C PHE A 320 -23.65 -13.79 2.21
N HIS A 321 -22.61 -14.32 2.85
CA HIS A 321 -22.00 -13.63 3.99
C HIS A 321 -21.32 -12.33 3.54
N PRO A 322 -21.33 -11.27 4.38
CA PRO A 322 -20.65 -10.02 4.07
C PRO A 322 -19.16 -10.24 3.82
N LYS A 323 -18.69 -9.78 2.65
CA LYS A 323 -17.28 -9.86 2.27
C LYS A 323 -16.56 -8.59 2.69
N ASP A 324 -15.35 -8.75 3.22
CA ASP A 324 -14.46 -7.64 3.47
C ASP A 324 -13.51 -7.49 2.25
N PRO A 325 -13.57 -6.36 1.52
CA PRO A 325 -12.76 -6.11 0.33
C PRO A 325 -11.25 -6.21 0.56
N ILE A 326 -10.80 -6.06 1.81
CA ILE A 326 -9.38 -6.16 2.14
C ILE A 326 -8.82 -7.56 1.84
N PHE A 327 -9.65 -8.60 2.03
CA PHE A 327 -9.25 -9.98 1.71
C PHE A 327 -9.29 -10.25 0.21
N ASP A 328 -10.11 -9.54 -0.58
CA ASP A 328 -10.06 -9.64 -2.05
C ASP A 328 -8.70 -9.18 -2.57
N GLN A 329 -8.17 -8.09 -1.99
CA GLN A 329 -6.81 -7.61 -2.29
C GLN A 329 -5.76 -8.63 -1.86
N LEU A 330 -5.90 -9.25 -0.69
CA LEU A 330 -4.98 -10.28 -0.19
C LEU A 330 -4.93 -11.47 -1.15
N PHE A 331 -6.10 -11.93 -1.59
CA PHE A 331 -6.20 -13.08 -2.48
C PHE A 331 -5.72 -12.75 -3.90
N GLY A 332 -5.86 -11.51 -4.36
CA GLY A 332 -5.27 -11.03 -5.60
C GLY A 332 -3.74 -10.98 -5.54
N LEU A 333 -3.17 -10.40 -4.47
CA LEU A 333 -1.71 -10.32 -4.27
C LEU A 333 -1.06 -11.69 -4.21
N ARG A 334 -1.78 -12.68 -3.66
CA ARG A 334 -1.36 -14.08 -3.65
C ARG A 334 -1.05 -14.63 -5.05
N GLN A 335 -1.72 -14.14 -6.09
CA GLN A 335 -1.56 -14.65 -7.46
C GLN A 335 -0.46 -13.93 -8.27
N GLN A 336 0.07 -12.81 -7.78
CA GLN A 336 1.07 -12.02 -8.50
C GLN A 336 2.51 -12.34 -8.09
N GLU A 337 3.45 -12.15 -9.01
CA GLU A 337 4.88 -12.14 -8.70
C GLU A 337 5.23 -10.90 -7.86
N SER A 338 6.19 -11.05 -6.95
CA SER A 338 6.49 -10.07 -5.89
C SER A 338 6.79 -8.63 -6.37
N SER A 339 7.18 -8.47 -7.63
CA SER A 339 7.57 -7.22 -8.30
C SER A 339 6.41 -6.48 -8.99
N GLU A 340 5.29 -7.14 -9.29
CA GLU A 340 4.23 -6.58 -10.16
C GLU A 340 3.14 -5.82 -9.39
N TRP A 341 3.09 -5.97 -8.06
CA TRP A 341 2.10 -5.30 -7.23
C TRP A 341 2.52 -3.87 -6.85
N GLY A 342 1.77 -2.88 -7.33
CA GLY A 342 1.78 -1.52 -6.77
C GLY A 342 1.12 -1.50 -5.40
N LEU A 343 1.43 -0.52 -4.54
CA LEU A 343 0.77 -0.36 -3.24
C LEU A 343 -0.76 -0.55 -3.40
N PRO A 344 -1.43 -1.30 -2.51
CA PRO A 344 -2.87 -1.44 -2.59
C PRO A 344 -3.46 -0.03 -2.69
N ASN A 345 -4.28 0.20 -3.72
CA ASN A 345 -5.10 1.39 -3.79
C ASN A 345 -6.18 1.22 -2.71
N PHE A 346 -5.78 1.34 -1.44
CA PHE A 346 -6.69 1.75 -0.39
C PHE A 346 -7.17 3.08 -0.90
N GLY A 347 -8.33 3.10 -1.57
CA GLY A 347 -8.84 4.30 -2.21
C GLY A 347 -8.53 5.44 -1.27
N MET A 348 -7.76 6.41 -1.75
CA MET A 348 -7.34 7.62 -1.06
C MET A 348 -8.56 8.51 -0.70
N THR A 349 -9.68 7.86 -0.40
CA THR A 349 -11.00 8.35 -0.04
C THR A 349 -11.50 7.61 1.21
N ASN A 350 -11.24 6.31 1.39
CA ASN A 350 -11.67 5.59 2.60
C ASN A 350 -10.74 5.81 3.79
N VAL A 351 -9.42 5.85 3.58
CA VAL A 351 -8.48 6.29 4.63
C VAL A 351 -8.75 7.77 4.98
N PHE A 352 -9.05 8.58 3.96
CA PHE A 352 -9.34 10.02 4.10
C PHE A 352 -10.69 10.29 4.78
N SER A 353 -11.65 9.36 4.72
CA SER A 353 -12.92 9.51 5.42
C SER A 353 -12.75 9.55 6.95
N ASN A 354 -11.67 8.97 7.49
CA ASN A 354 -11.32 9.07 8.90
C ASN A 354 -10.43 10.29 9.21
N PHE A 355 -9.62 10.76 8.25
CA PHE A 355 -8.83 11.99 8.40
C PHE A 355 -9.69 13.26 8.35
N MET A 356 -10.78 13.27 7.56
CA MET A 356 -11.67 14.45 7.41
C MET A 356 -12.84 14.50 8.41
N LYS A 357 -12.95 13.54 9.34
CA LYS A 357 -13.98 13.55 10.40
C LYS A 357 -13.52 14.14 11.74
N LYS A 358 -12.27 14.59 11.82
CA LYS A 358 -11.73 15.31 12.98
C LYS A 358 -11.28 16.71 12.56
N GLU A 359 -12.23 17.56 12.17
CA GLU A 359 -12.16 19.01 12.35
C GLU A 359 -13.51 19.53 12.86
#